data_AF-N6URH7-F1
#
_entry.id   AF-N6URH7-F1
#
_cell.length_a   1.000
_cell.length_b   1.000
_cell.length_c   1.000
_cell.angle_alpha   90.00
_cell.angle_beta   90.00
_cell.angle_gamma   90.00
#
_symmetry.space_group_name_H-M   'P 1'
#
loop_
_entity.id
_entity.type
_entity.pdbx_description
1 polymer ?
#
loop_
_entity_poly.entity_id
_entity_poly.type
_entity_poly.pdbx_seq_one_letter_code
_entity_poly.pdbx_strand_id
1 'polypeptide(L)'
;MASTQVETIYWLDHPCSIPCFYPEQCFLCNRIESSEFFVQEQDFYEGSESAEHFFTTEERQWLVLRVLESVRAKKEELRVIPSVTLLEGQPIVPKFLTSGVISQVFPIHEPPALERLQQTWVQDIFAKQPLDEITEYFGVKIGMYFAWLGHYTTALSIPAVVGFIFWLTCTSKHQTIQDVGYVVFSIFNVVWVTTYLQAWKRYSAELAFRWGTLDQRDDLLAEPRPLFRVSI
;
A
#
# COMPACT_ATOMS: atom_id res chain seq x y z
N MET A 1 6.24 -36.23 -22.58
CA MET A 1 6.86 -36.40 -21.26
C MET A 1 6.77 -35.05 -20.55
N ALA A 2 5.79 -34.89 -19.65
CA ALA A 2 5.73 -33.73 -18.79
C ALA A 2 6.81 -33.92 -17.72
N SER A 3 7.88 -33.13 -17.75
CA SER A 3 8.83 -33.10 -16.63
C SER A 3 8.09 -32.51 -15.43
N THR A 4 7.84 -33.31 -14.41
CA THR A 4 7.37 -32.82 -13.12
C THR A 4 8.51 -31.97 -12.55
N GLN A 5 8.42 -30.64 -12.70
CA GLN A 5 9.35 -29.76 -12.01
C GLN A 5 9.03 -29.87 -10.51
N VAL A 6 9.99 -30.37 -9.74
CA VAL A 6 9.90 -30.38 -8.28
C VAL A 6 10.16 -28.95 -7.83
N GLU A 7 9.09 -28.17 -7.64
CA GLU A 7 9.18 -26.85 -7.05
C GLU A 7 9.53 -27.00 -5.57
N THR A 8 10.68 -26.46 -5.16
CA THR A 8 11.12 -26.45 -3.75
C THR A 8 10.67 -25.14 -3.12
N ILE A 9 9.95 -25.22 -2.01
CA ILE A 9 9.47 -24.05 -1.26
C ILE A 9 10.50 -23.73 -0.17
N TYR A 10 10.93 -22.47 -0.13
CA TYR A 10 11.83 -21.96 0.90
C TYR A 10 11.07 -20.94 1.77
N TRP A 11 11.15 -21.13 3.08
CA TRP A 11 10.64 -20.15 4.04
C TRP A 11 11.78 -19.20 4.41
N LEU A 12 11.56 -17.91 4.24
CA LEU A 12 12.47 -16.87 4.66
C LEU A 12 11.87 -16.20 5.88
N ASP A 13 12.58 -16.30 7.00
CA ASP A 13 12.23 -15.63 8.24
C ASP A 13 13.41 -14.78 8.69
N HIS A 14 13.12 -13.73 9.44
CA HIS A 14 14.10 -12.74 9.84
C HIS A 14 14.12 -12.64 11.37
N PRO A 15 15.28 -12.82 12.02
CA PRO A 15 15.40 -12.50 13.43
C PRO A 15 15.11 -11.02 13.66
N CYS A 16 14.43 -10.70 14.76
CA CYS A 16 14.05 -9.34 15.16
C CYS A 16 15.21 -8.32 15.21
N SER A 17 16.47 -8.78 15.10
CA SER A 17 17.71 -7.99 15.17
C SER A 17 18.26 -7.49 13.84
N ILE A 18 17.64 -7.82 12.69
CA ILE A 18 18.10 -7.35 11.36
C ILE A 18 18.01 -5.84 11.13
N PRO A 19 17.05 -5.08 11.72
CA PRO A 19 17.09 -3.62 11.65
C PRO A 19 18.48 -3.09 12.05
N CYS A 20 19.12 -3.72 13.05
CA CYS A 20 20.46 -3.38 13.53
C CYS A 20 21.60 -3.63 12.54
N PHE A 21 21.42 -4.52 11.56
CA PHE A 21 22.44 -4.86 10.58
C PHE A 21 22.37 -4.03 9.29
N TYR A 22 21.19 -3.49 8.96
CA TYR A 22 20.99 -2.62 7.79
C TYR A 22 20.28 -1.31 8.15
N PRO A 23 20.86 -0.49 9.04
CA PRO A 23 20.26 0.77 9.50
C PRO A 23 20.06 1.77 8.35
N GLU A 24 20.93 1.76 7.33
CA GLU A 24 20.83 2.67 6.18
C GLU A 24 19.76 2.26 5.15
N GLN A 25 19.11 1.12 5.31
CA GLN A 25 18.05 0.65 4.39
C GLN A 25 16.66 0.58 5.06
N CYS A 26 16.59 0.73 6.39
CA CYS A 26 15.35 0.72 7.15
C CYS A 26 14.72 2.12 7.20
N PHE A 27 14.29 2.64 6.06
CA PHE A 27 13.49 3.88 6.01
C PHE A 27 12.02 3.56 6.30
N LEU A 28 11.74 3.15 7.52
CA LEU A 28 10.37 3.16 8.04
C LEU A 28 10.19 4.51 8.73
N CYS A 29 9.30 5.35 8.19
CA CYS A 29 8.87 6.54 8.90
C CYS A 29 7.90 6.08 10.00
N ASN A 30 8.22 6.36 11.26
CA ASN A 30 7.44 5.82 12.37
C ASN A 30 6.09 6.55 12.50
N ARG A 31 5.05 5.82 12.94
CA ARG A 31 3.63 6.24 12.98
C ARG A 31 3.37 7.46 13.88
N ILE A 32 4.30 7.81 14.79
CA ILE A 32 4.03 8.74 15.90
C ILE A 32 4.77 10.08 15.77
N GLU A 33 5.98 10.11 15.23
CA GLU A 33 6.80 11.35 15.27
C GLU A 33 7.17 11.90 13.89
N SER A 34 6.66 11.32 12.79
CA SER A 34 7.02 11.72 11.42
C SER A 34 8.54 11.83 11.21
N SER A 35 9.32 11.07 11.99
CA SER A 35 10.77 11.00 11.95
C SER A 35 11.20 9.63 11.42
N GLU A 36 12.33 9.61 10.71
CA GLU A 36 12.94 8.38 10.21
C GLU A 36 13.33 7.48 11.41
N PHE A 37 13.02 6.18 11.32
CA PHE A 37 13.42 5.22 12.36
C PHE A 37 14.94 4.99 12.34
N PHE A 38 15.60 5.32 13.44
CA PHE A 38 17.00 4.96 13.67
C PHE A 38 17.11 3.86 14.72
N VAL A 39 17.81 2.77 14.38
CA VAL A 39 18.08 1.67 15.32
C VAL A 39 18.75 2.16 16.60
N GLN A 40 19.66 3.15 16.48
CA GLN A 40 20.38 3.72 17.61
C GLN A 40 19.45 4.44 18.60
N GLU A 41 18.28 4.86 18.13
CA GLU A 41 17.27 5.59 18.91
C GLU A 41 16.05 4.71 19.20
N GLN A 42 16.16 3.38 19.05
CA GLN A 42 15.03 2.45 19.21
C GLN A 42 14.33 2.61 20.57
N ASP A 43 15.09 2.87 21.64
CA ASP A 43 14.56 3.01 23.00
C ASP A 43 13.66 4.25 23.19
N PHE A 44 13.73 5.24 22.29
CA PHE A 44 12.90 6.44 22.35
C PHE A 44 11.51 6.25 21.72
N TYR A 45 11.27 5.16 20.99
CA TYR A 45 10.00 4.90 20.32
C TYR A 45 9.03 4.13 21.23
N GLU A 46 7.73 4.44 21.10
CA GLU A 46 6.66 3.73 21.79
C GLU A 46 6.61 2.26 21.38
N GLY A 47 6.45 1.35 22.35
CA GLY A 47 6.42 -0.09 22.09
C GLY A 47 7.80 -0.76 21.99
N SER A 48 8.90 -0.02 22.22
CA SER A 48 10.27 -0.56 22.26
C SER A 48 10.48 -1.67 23.30
N GLU A 49 9.65 -1.72 24.33
CA GLU A 49 9.67 -2.73 25.39
C GLU A 49 9.35 -4.15 24.88
N SER A 50 8.63 -4.29 23.77
CA SER A 50 8.26 -5.58 23.18
C SER A 50 8.87 -5.74 21.79
N ALA A 51 10.07 -6.34 21.73
CA ALA A 51 10.74 -6.62 20.46
C ALA A 51 9.88 -7.47 19.49
N GLU A 52 9.02 -8.33 20.01
CA GLU A 52 8.12 -9.18 19.22
C GLU A 52 6.91 -8.45 18.65
N HIS A 53 6.50 -7.31 19.20
CA HIS A 53 5.34 -6.54 18.74
C HIS A 53 5.68 -5.14 18.22
N PHE A 54 6.95 -4.75 18.26
CA PHE A 54 7.41 -3.44 17.81
C PHE A 54 7.15 -3.21 16.31
N PHE A 55 7.44 -4.21 15.47
CA PHE A 55 7.13 -4.17 14.04
C PHE A 55 5.90 -5.00 13.72
N THR A 56 5.03 -4.46 12.87
CA THR A 56 3.87 -5.17 12.36
C THR A 56 4.29 -6.32 11.43
N THR A 57 3.42 -7.31 11.24
CA THR A 57 3.68 -8.42 10.31
C THR A 57 3.92 -7.91 8.88
N GLU A 58 3.23 -6.84 8.46
CA GLU A 58 3.41 -6.20 7.16
C GLU A 58 4.78 -5.54 7.03
N GLU A 59 5.19 -4.74 8.02
CA GLU A 59 6.50 -4.06 8.04
C GLU A 59 7.65 -5.06 7.98
N ARG A 60 7.53 -6.18 8.71
CA ARG A 60 8.51 -7.26 8.68
C ARG A 60 8.64 -7.86 7.30
N GLN A 61 7.52 -8.25 6.69
CA GLN A 61 7.49 -8.84 5.35
C GLN A 61 8.03 -7.87 4.30
N TRP A 62 7.73 -6.58 4.45
CA TRP A 62 8.26 -5.53 3.60
C TRP A 62 9.78 -5.35 3.75
N LEU A 63 10.30 -5.39 4.99
CA LEU A 63 11.74 -5.37 5.25
C LEU A 63 12.45 -6.58 4.64
N VAL A 64 11.89 -7.79 4.75
CA VAL A 64 12.39 -9.00 4.09
C VAL A 64 12.50 -8.78 2.59
N LEU A 65 11.41 -8.32 1.98
CA LEU A 65 11.36 -8.06 0.54
C LEU A 65 12.41 -7.03 0.13
N ARG A 66 12.56 -5.96 0.90
CA ARG A 66 13.54 -4.90 0.63
C ARG A 66 14.97 -5.41 0.70
N VAL A 67 15.30 -6.27 1.67
CA VAL A 67 16.61 -6.92 1.77
C VAL A 67 16.84 -7.85 0.59
N LEU A 68 15.85 -8.67 0.21
CA LEU A 68 15.94 -9.54 -0.96
C LEU A 68 16.15 -8.76 -2.25
N GLU A 69 15.47 -7.64 -2.40
CA GLU A 69 15.61 -6.74 -3.54
C GLU A 69 16.94 -5.98 -3.52
N SER A 70 17.54 -5.72 -2.35
CA SER A 70 18.83 -5.04 -2.22
C SER A 70 20.03 -5.95 -2.51
N VAL A 71 19.87 -7.28 -2.48
CA VAL A 71 20.95 -8.23 -2.81
C VAL A 71 21.42 -8.04 -4.27
N ARG A 72 22.68 -7.64 -4.43
CA ARG A 72 23.36 -7.46 -5.72
C ARG A 72 24.39 -8.56 -5.98
N ALA A 73 24.50 -8.98 -7.24
CA ALA A 73 25.48 -9.96 -7.68
C ALA A 73 26.92 -9.45 -7.52
N LYS A 74 27.76 -10.22 -6.82
CA LYS A 74 29.21 -9.99 -6.71
C LYS A 74 29.97 -10.69 -7.85
N LYS A 75 31.23 -10.30 -8.09
CA LYS A 75 32.08 -10.86 -9.16
C LYS A 75 32.21 -12.40 -9.11
N GLU A 76 32.15 -12.99 -7.91
CA GLU A 76 32.31 -14.42 -7.67
C GLU A 76 31.07 -15.24 -8.08
N GLU A 77 29.89 -14.62 -8.08
CA GLU A 77 28.61 -15.29 -8.33
C GLU A 77 28.20 -15.28 -9.81
N LEU A 78 28.98 -14.60 -10.66
CA LEU A 78 28.66 -14.32 -12.07
C LEU A 78 28.56 -15.58 -12.95
N ARG A 79 29.06 -16.73 -12.48
CA ARG A 79 29.12 -17.99 -13.25
C ARG A 79 28.55 -19.22 -12.51
N VAL A 80 27.88 -19.03 -11.38
CA VAL A 80 27.36 -20.16 -10.56
C VAL A 80 26.29 -20.95 -11.32
N ILE A 81 25.49 -20.28 -12.16
CA ILE A 81 24.40 -20.89 -12.91
C ILE A 81 24.64 -20.73 -14.42
N PRO A 82 24.88 -21.82 -15.18
CA PRO A 82 25.20 -21.72 -16.61
C PRO A 82 24.07 -21.19 -17.49
N SER A 83 22.81 -21.20 -17.02
CA SER A 83 21.64 -20.68 -17.74
C SER A 83 21.38 -19.19 -17.56
N VAL A 84 22.08 -18.50 -16.64
CA VAL A 84 21.82 -17.09 -16.32
C VAL A 84 23.11 -16.27 -16.37
N THR A 85 23.17 -15.30 -17.28
CA THR A 85 24.22 -14.29 -17.28
C THR A 85 23.86 -13.19 -16.28
N LEU A 86 24.64 -13.10 -15.20
CA LEU A 86 24.59 -12.00 -14.24
C LEU A 86 25.61 -10.93 -14.65
N LEU A 87 25.28 -9.65 -14.41
CA LEU A 87 26.21 -8.54 -14.48
C LEU A 87 26.59 -8.12 -13.05
N GLU A 88 27.81 -7.62 -12.87
CA GLU A 88 28.25 -7.12 -11.56
C GLU A 88 27.35 -5.96 -11.09
N GLY A 89 26.87 -6.03 -9.85
CA GLY A 89 25.98 -5.00 -9.29
C GLY A 89 24.52 -5.11 -9.73
N GLN A 90 24.12 -6.14 -10.49
CA GLN A 90 22.72 -6.37 -10.85
C GLN A 90 21.94 -7.03 -9.68
N PRO A 91 20.66 -6.66 -9.43
CA PRO A 91 19.83 -7.35 -8.44
C PRO A 91 19.55 -8.81 -8.81
N ILE A 92 19.78 -9.72 -7.85
CA ILE A 92 19.76 -11.17 -8.09
C ILE A 92 18.33 -11.71 -8.23
N VAL A 93 17.48 -11.45 -7.23
CA VAL A 93 16.13 -12.03 -7.14
C VAL A 93 15.28 -11.72 -8.38
N PRO A 94 15.23 -10.47 -8.87
CA PRO A 94 14.38 -10.12 -10.02
C PRO A 94 14.91 -10.70 -11.34
N LYS A 95 16.23 -10.83 -11.46
CA LYS A 95 16.85 -11.53 -12.59
C LYS A 95 16.48 -13.01 -12.58
N PHE A 96 16.53 -13.66 -11.42
CA PHE A 96 16.15 -15.06 -11.26
C PHE A 96 14.68 -15.33 -11.49
N LEU A 97 13.79 -14.38 -11.15
CA LEU A 97 12.38 -14.41 -11.52
C LEU A 97 12.22 -14.40 -13.05
N THR A 98 12.87 -13.47 -13.75
CA THR A 98 12.76 -13.40 -15.22
C THR A 98 13.40 -14.57 -15.96
N SER A 99 14.43 -15.19 -15.39
CA SER A 99 15.04 -16.39 -15.97
C SER A 99 14.30 -17.68 -15.63
N GLY A 100 13.24 -17.62 -14.82
CA GLY A 100 12.47 -18.79 -14.41
C GLY A 100 13.23 -19.72 -13.44
N VAL A 101 14.25 -19.21 -12.75
CA VAL A 101 14.95 -19.94 -11.68
C VAL A 101 14.14 -19.87 -10.39
N ILE A 102 13.54 -18.70 -10.13
CA ILE A 102 12.54 -18.51 -9.06
C ILE A 102 11.18 -18.36 -9.76
N SER A 103 10.17 -19.11 -9.29
CA SER A 103 8.82 -19.04 -9.84
C SER A 103 8.07 -17.80 -9.34
N GLN A 104 8.04 -17.58 -8.03
CA GLN A 104 7.35 -16.46 -7.39
C GLN A 104 7.88 -16.22 -5.98
N VAL A 105 7.66 -15.00 -5.47
CA VAL A 105 7.94 -14.59 -4.09
C VAL A 105 6.68 -13.88 -3.57
N PHE A 106 6.12 -14.32 -2.45
CA PHE A 106 4.90 -13.75 -1.89
C PHE A 106 4.92 -13.78 -0.35
N PRO A 107 4.31 -12.79 0.32
CA PRO A 107 4.13 -12.78 1.76
C PRO A 107 3.10 -13.82 2.22
N ILE A 108 3.23 -14.30 3.45
CA ILE A 108 2.32 -15.26 4.07
C ILE A 108 1.30 -14.51 4.91
N HIS A 109 0.04 -14.92 4.83
CA HIS A 109 -1.01 -14.34 5.68
C HIS A 109 -0.99 -14.92 7.10
N GLU A 110 -1.31 -14.06 8.07
CA GLU A 110 -1.56 -14.47 9.44
C GLU A 110 -3.07 -14.73 9.64
N PRO A 111 -3.51 -16.00 9.72
CA PRO A 111 -4.93 -16.34 9.76
C PRO A 111 -5.73 -15.70 10.91
N PRO A 112 -5.25 -15.63 12.18
CA PRO A 112 -6.05 -15.04 13.26
C PRO A 112 -6.30 -13.54 13.08
N ALA A 113 -5.34 -12.79 12.53
CA ALA A 113 -5.50 -11.37 12.24
C ALA A 113 -6.51 -11.15 11.10
N LEU A 114 -6.43 -11.97 10.05
CA LEU A 114 -7.34 -11.89 8.91
C LEU A 114 -8.79 -12.23 9.29
N GLU A 115 -9.01 -13.24 10.13
CA GLU A 115 -10.35 -13.60 10.60
C GLU A 115 -11.00 -12.47 11.41
N ARG A 116 -10.22 -11.78 12.26
CA ARG A 116 -10.69 -10.61 13.01
C ARG A 116 -11.12 -9.48 12.08
N LEU A 117 -10.28 -9.12 11.11
CA LEU A 117 -10.60 -8.13 10.10
C LEU A 117 -11.86 -8.51 9.30
N GLN A 118 -12.01 -9.78 8.94
CA GLN A 118 -13.19 -10.24 8.22
C GLN A 118 -14.47 -10.08 9.04
N GLN A 119 -14.44 -10.40 10.33
CA GLN A 119 -15.60 -10.27 11.22
C GLN A 119 -15.95 -8.80 11.50
N THR A 120 -14.97 -7.96 11.80
CA THR A 120 -15.19 -6.57 12.19
C THR A 120 -15.49 -5.64 11.01
N TRP A 121 -14.89 -5.89 9.84
CA TRP A 121 -15.02 -4.99 8.69
C TRP A 121 -15.93 -5.54 7.58
N VAL A 122 -15.77 -6.79 7.16
CA VAL A 122 -16.49 -7.32 5.98
C VAL A 122 -17.90 -7.76 6.33
N GLN A 123 -18.08 -8.37 7.50
CA GLN A 123 -19.37 -8.88 7.94
C GLN A 123 -20.25 -7.81 8.58
N ASP A 124 -19.65 -6.74 9.14
CA ASP A 124 -20.38 -5.62 9.70
C ASP A 124 -20.51 -4.46 8.70
N ILE A 125 -21.61 -4.47 7.93
CA ILE A 125 -21.89 -3.49 6.88
C ILE A 125 -22.27 -2.11 7.46
N PHE A 126 -22.64 -2.04 8.74
CA PHE A 126 -23.09 -0.80 9.38
C PHE A 126 -22.03 -0.16 10.27
N ALA A 127 -20.99 -0.90 10.66
CA ALA A 127 -19.85 -0.36 11.37
C ALA A 127 -19.05 0.63 10.52
N LYS A 128 -18.37 1.54 11.23
CA LYS A 128 -17.36 2.40 10.62
C LYS A 128 -16.16 1.54 10.20
N GLN A 129 -15.66 1.78 9.00
CA GLN A 129 -14.49 1.05 8.49
C GLN A 129 -13.26 1.26 9.40
N PRO A 130 -12.63 0.17 9.90
CA PRO A 130 -11.43 0.24 10.72
C PRO A 130 -10.19 0.45 9.83
N LEU A 131 -9.99 1.69 9.38
CA LEU A 131 -8.91 2.01 8.44
C LEU A 131 -7.52 1.70 9.00
N ASP A 132 -7.29 1.97 10.28
CA ASP A 132 -5.98 1.78 10.92
C ASP A 132 -5.60 0.28 10.94
N GLU A 133 -6.54 -0.62 11.26
CA GLU A 133 -6.31 -2.08 11.24
C GLU A 133 -6.06 -2.61 9.81
N ILE A 134 -6.78 -2.08 8.81
CA ILE A 134 -6.57 -2.42 7.40
C ILE A 134 -5.16 -1.98 6.97
N THR A 135 -4.72 -0.79 7.38
CA THR A 135 -3.39 -0.28 7.03
C THR A 135 -2.28 -1.06 7.70
N GLU A 136 -2.51 -1.56 8.91
CA GLU A 136 -1.54 -2.33 9.66
C GLU A 136 -1.33 -3.73 9.06
N TYR A 137 -2.38 -4.33 8.50
CA TYR A 137 -2.31 -5.67 7.91
C TYR A 137 -1.94 -5.67 6.42
N PHE A 138 -2.49 -4.73 5.64
CA PHE A 138 -2.30 -4.67 4.18
C PHE A 138 -1.33 -3.57 3.72
N GLY A 139 -0.89 -2.70 4.63
CA GLY A 139 -0.07 -1.55 4.33
C GLY A 139 -0.86 -0.32 3.90
N VAL A 140 -0.16 0.82 3.89
CA VAL A 140 -0.77 2.14 3.69
C VAL A 140 -1.40 2.33 2.31
N LYS A 141 -0.85 1.71 1.26
CA LYS A 141 -1.37 1.83 -0.11
C LYS A 141 -2.79 1.26 -0.22
N ILE A 142 -3.01 0.07 0.33
CA ILE A 142 -4.32 -0.59 0.31
C ILE A 142 -5.27 0.13 1.28
N GLY A 143 -4.76 0.56 2.44
CA GLY A 143 -5.49 1.41 3.38
C GLY A 143 -6.05 2.69 2.76
N MET A 144 -5.22 3.43 2.03
CA MET A 144 -5.60 4.67 1.35
C MET A 144 -6.68 4.43 0.28
N TYR A 145 -6.61 3.32 -0.45
CA TYR A 145 -7.64 2.93 -1.41
C TYR A 145 -9.00 2.71 -0.73
N PHE A 146 -9.03 1.97 0.38
CA PHE A 146 -10.26 1.72 1.10
C PHE A 146 -10.82 2.97 1.77
N ALA A 147 -9.95 3.84 2.31
CA ALA A 147 -10.34 5.15 2.82
C ALA A 147 -10.97 6.02 1.73
N TRP A 148 -10.41 6.03 0.51
CA TRP A 148 -10.99 6.72 -0.64
C TRP A 148 -12.36 6.17 -0.98
N LEU A 149 -12.49 4.84 -1.05
CA LEU A 149 -13.74 4.18 -1.38
C LEU A 149 -14.85 4.54 -0.38
N GLY A 150 -14.59 4.43 0.92
CA GLY A 150 -15.56 4.78 1.96
C GLY A 150 -15.94 6.27 1.98
N HIS A 151 -14.95 7.15 1.79
CA HIS A 151 -15.22 8.58 1.68
C HIS A 151 -16.01 8.94 0.42
N TYR A 152 -15.76 8.24 -0.70
CA TYR A 152 -16.46 8.47 -1.96
C TYR A 152 -17.91 7.98 -1.91
N THR A 153 -18.16 6.78 -1.37
CA THR A 153 -19.52 6.24 -1.26
C THR A 153 -20.41 7.09 -0.34
N THR A 154 -19.86 7.54 0.80
CA THR A 154 -20.57 8.46 1.69
C THR A 154 -20.79 9.82 1.05
N ALA A 155 -19.82 10.35 0.29
CA ALA A 155 -19.99 11.59 -0.46
C ALA A 155 -21.11 11.47 -1.51
N LEU A 156 -21.17 10.37 -2.28
CA LEU A 156 -22.20 10.14 -3.30
C LEU A 156 -23.64 10.13 -2.78
N SER A 157 -23.84 9.96 -1.47
CA SER A 157 -25.16 10.09 -0.85
C SER A 157 -25.81 11.46 -1.09
N ILE A 158 -25.02 12.54 -1.11
CA ILE A 158 -25.51 13.92 -1.28
C ILE A 158 -26.11 14.13 -2.69
N PRO A 159 -25.39 13.90 -3.80
CA PRO A 159 -25.97 14.01 -5.13
C PRO A 159 -27.07 12.97 -5.38
N ALA A 160 -27.02 11.79 -4.75
CA ALA A 160 -28.10 10.81 -4.84
C ALA A 160 -29.42 11.34 -4.25
N VAL A 161 -29.37 11.95 -3.05
CA VAL A 161 -30.55 12.56 -2.42
C VAL A 161 -31.07 13.74 -3.23
N VAL A 162 -30.18 14.64 -3.69
CA VAL A 162 -30.57 15.79 -4.53
C VAL A 162 -31.18 15.33 -5.85
N GLY A 163 -30.58 14.34 -6.51
CA GLY A 163 -31.09 13.75 -7.74
C GLY A 163 -32.44 13.06 -7.56
N PHE A 164 -32.65 12.38 -6.43
CA PHE A 164 -33.93 11.76 -6.09
C PHE A 164 -35.02 12.81 -5.84
N ILE A 165 -34.72 13.89 -5.12
CA ILE A 165 -35.64 15.03 -4.94
C ILE A 165 -35.98 15.68 -6.28
N PHE A 166 -34.99 15.86 -7.15
CA PHE A 166 -35.18 16.39 -8.50
C PHE A 166 -36.13 15.50 -9.31
N TRP A 167 -35.90 14.18 -9.30
CA TRP A 167 -36.75 13.21 -9.97
C TRP A 167 -38.19 13.25 -9.47
N LEU A 168 -38.43 13.30 -8.16
CA LEU A 168 -39.78 13.38 -7.59
C LEU A 168 -40.51 14.68 -7.95
N THR A 169 -39.80 15.81 -7.96
CA THR A 169 -40.43 17.14 -8.08
C THR A 169 -40.56 17.65 -9.51
N CYS A 170 -39.71 17.21 -10.44
CA CYS A 170 -39.64 17.76 -11.80
C CYS A 170 -40.23 16.85 -12.88
N THR A 171 -40.38 15.54 -12.63
CA THR A 171 -40.91 14.59 -13.63
C THR A 171 -42.35 14.91 -14.08
N SER A 172 -43.18 15.49 -13.21
CA SER A 172 -44.59 15.80 -13.52
C SER A 172 -44.84 17.26 -13.92
N LYS A 173 -43.80 18.07 -14.12
CA LYS A 173 -43.92 19.51 -14.44
C LYS A 173 -43.75 19.79 -15.94
N HIS A 174 -44.16 20.99 -16.38
CA HIS A 174 -44.02 21.43 -17.78
C HIS A 174 -42.55 21.46 -18.26
N GLN A 175 -42.34 21.27 -19.57
CA GLN A 175 -41.02 21.21 -20.23
C GLN A 175 -40.07 22.36 -19.82
N THR A 176 -40.58 23.59 -19.74
CA THR A 176 -39.78 24.77 -19.37
C THR A 176 -39.20 24.69 -17.95
N ILE A 177 -39.92 24.08 -17.01
CA ILE A 177 -39.46 23.90 -15.63
C ILE A 177 -38.40 22.79 -15.56
N GLN A 178 -38.52 21.76 -16.41
CA GLN A 178 -37.54 20.69 -16.51
C GLN A 178 -36.21 21.21 -17.07
N ASP A 179 -36.25 22.00 -18.15
CA ASP A 179 -35.06 22.58 -18.78
C ASP A 179 -34.28 23.47 -17.79
N VAL A 180 -34.98 24.35 -17.06
CA VAL A 180 -34.36 25.18 -16.01
C VAL A 180 -33.80 24.31 -14.89
N GLY A 181 -34.53 23.25 -14.51
CA GLY A 181 -34.12 22.30 -13.49
C GLY A 181 -32.82 21.56 -13.83
N TYR A 182 -32.65 21.12 -15.08
CA TYR A 182 -31.43 20.48 -15.55
C TYR A 182 -30.22 21.42 -15.48
N VAL A 183 -30.37 22.68 -15.88
CA VAL A 183 -29.29 23.69 -15.79
C VAL A 183 -28.84 23.87 -14.34
N VAL A 184 -29.79 24.00 -13.41
CA VAL A 184 -29.49 24.13 -11.98
C VAL A 184 -28.77 22.87 -11.45
N PHE A 185 -29.23 21.68 -11.84
CA PHE A 185 -28.61 20.42 -11.45
C PHE A 185 -27.19 20.28 -12.01
N SER A 186 -26.91 20.72 -13.24
CA SER A 186 -25.57 20.71 -13.81
C SER A 186 -24.60 21.61 -13.04
N ILE A 187 -25.03 22.83 -12.67
CA ILE A 187 -24.22 23.74 -11.84
C ILE A 187 -23.93 23.10 -10.48
N PHE A 188 -24.94 22.51 -9.85
CA PHE A 188 -24.78 21.79 -8.59
C PHE A 188 -23.74 20.67 -8.69
N ASN A 189 -23.77 19.84 -9.74
CA ASN A 189 -22.82 18.75 -9.90
C ASN A 189 -21.37 19.25 -10.05
N VAL A 190 -21.15 20.35 -10.78
CA VAL A 190 -19.82 20.94 -10.93
C VAL A 190 -19.30 21.43 -9.57
N VAL A 191 -20.12 22.17 -8.83
CA VAL A 191 -19.76 22.63 -7.47
C VAL A 191 -19.50 21.44 -6.56
N TRP A 192 -20.39 20.45 -6.55
CA TRP A 192 -20.25 19.23 -5.78
C TRP A 192 -18.92 18.50 -6.04
N VAL A 193 -18.60 18.20 -7.30
CA VAL A 193 -17.35 17.51 -7.67
C VAL A 193 -16.13 18.31 -7.21
N THR A 194 -16.12 19.63 -7.42
CA THR A 194 -14.99 20.47 -6.96
C THR A 194 -14.84 20.46 -5.45
N THR A 195 -15.93 20.54 -4.69
CA THR A 195 -15.88 20.47 -3.22
C THR A 195 -15.43 19.11 -2.72
N TYR A 196 -15.90 18.02 -3.33
CA TYR A 196 -15.50 16.65 -2.99
C TYR A 196 -14.00 16.45 -3.21
N LEU A 197 -13.45 16.88 -4.35
CA LEU A 197 -12.02 16.73 -4.63
C LEU A 197 -11.16 17.48 -3.61
N GLN A 198 -11.59 18.67 -3.19
CA GLN A 198 -10.88 19.44 -2.15
C GLN A 198 -11.00 18.78 -0.77
N ALA A 199 -12.17 18.25 -0.42
CA ALA A 199 -12.38 17.50 0.82
C ALA A 199 -11.51 16.23 0.86
N TRP A 200 -11.45 15.48 -0.25
CA TRP A 200 -10.60 14.30 -0.36
C TRP A 200 -9.12 14.64 -0.22
N LYS A 201 -8.62 15.73 -0.85
CA LYS A 201 -7.23 16.17 -0.67
C LYS A 201 -6.88 16.42 0.80
N ARG A 202 -7.77 17.07 1.54
CA ARG A 202 -7.58 17.34 2.98
C ARG A 202 -7.57 16.04 3.79
N TYR A 203 -8.54 15.16 3.53
CA TYR A 203 -8.66 13.90 4.23
C TYR A 203 -7.50 12.94 3.93
N SER A 204 -7.06 12.88 2.68
CA SER A 204 -5.89 12.09 2.26
C SER A 204 -4.60 12.60 2.91
N ALA A 205 -4.41 13.91 3.03
CA ALA A 205 -3.26 14.49 3.72
C ALA A 205 -3.27 14.17 5.24
N GLU A 206 -4.44 14.23 5.88
CA GLU A 206 -4.60 13.83 7.28
C GLU A 206 -4.21 12.37 7.51
N LEU A 207 -4.69 11.46 6.64
CA LEU A 207 -4.36 10.03 6.72
C LEU A 207 -2.87 9.78 6.44
N ALA A 208 -2.30 10.42 5.42
CA ALA A 208 -0.88 10.29 5.11
C ALA A 208 0.02 10.79 6.25
N PHE A 209 -0.40 11.84 6.96
CA PHE A 209 0.28 12.31 8.17
C PHE A 209 0.16 11.30 9.31
N ARG A 210 -1.07 10.84 9.60
CA ARG A 210 -1.32 9.85 10.67
C ARG A 210 -0.61 8.51 10.47
N TRP A 211 -0.39 8.11 9.22
CA TRP A 211 0.31 6.87 8.88
C TRP A 211 1.80 7.06 8.62
N GLY A 212 2.35 8.27 8.83
CA GLY A 212 3.78 8.55 8.66
C GLY A 212 4.28 8.57 7.21
N THR A 213 3.42 8.44 6.20
CA THR A 213 3.84 8.39 4.79
C THR A 213 3.93 9.76 4.11
N LEU A 214 3.71 10.85 4.84
CA LEU A 214 3.69 12.20 4.27
C LEU A 214 5.08 12.68 3.80
N ASP A 215 6.14 12.29 4.51
CA ASP A 215 7.53 12.77 4.29
C ASP A 215 8.44 11.71 3.63
N GLN A 216 7.86 10.76 2.89
CA GLN A 216 8.66 9.79 2.15
C GLN A 216 9.49 10.53 1.08
N ARG A 217 10.83 10.44 1.15
CA ARG A 217 11.75 11.10 0.21
C ARG A 217 11.33 10.93 -1.24
N ASP A 218 11.51 12.00 -2.03
CA ASP A 218 11.16 12.07 -3.45
C ASP A 218 11.56 10.81 -4.22
N ASP A 219 10.65 10.32 -5.09
CA ASP A 219 10.84 9.20 -6.03
C ASP A 219 12.14 9.32 -6.88
N LEU A 220 12.75 10.51 -6.92
CA LEU A 220 14.03 10.80 -7.57
C LEU A 220 15.23 10.06 -6.95
N LEU A 221 15.16 9.70 -5.67
CA LEU A 221 16.20 8.91 -4.97
C LEU A 221 15.85 7.42 -4.90
N ALA A 222 14.68 7.01 -5.40
CA ALA A 222 14.30 5.60 -5.42
C ALA A 222 15.22 4.82 -6.35
N GLU A 223 15.66 3.64 -5.90
CA GLU A 223 16.41 2.75 -6.77
C GLU A 223 15.58 2.41 -8.02
N PRO A 224 16.21 2.34 -9.21
CA PRO A 224 15.51 1.96 -10.41
C PRO A 224 14.89 0.58 -10.21
N ARG A 225 13.66 0.39 -10.72
CA ARG A 225 12.97 -0.89 -10.62
C ARG A 225 13.90 -2.01 -11.11
N PRO A 226 13.89 -3.19 -10.50
CA PRO A 226 14.93 -4.19 -10.78
C PRO A 226 15.04 -4.68 -12.22
N LEU A 227 13.99 -4.49 -13.03
CA LEU A 227 13.94 -4.84 -14.45
C LEU A 227 14.28 -3.67 -15.39
N PHE A 228 14.52 -2.49 -14.84
CA PHE A 228 14.95 -1.33 -15.61
C PHE A 228 16.35 -1.59 -16.19
N ARG A 229 16.49 -1.43 -17.50
CA ARG A 229 17.77 -1.58 -18.20
C ARG A 229 18.26 -0.21 -18.63
N VAL A 230 19.49 0.12 -18.27
CA VAL A 230 20.21 1.23 -18.88
C VAL A 230 20.79 0.70 -20.18
N SER A 231 20.31 1.18 -21.32
CA SER A 231 21.00 0.99 -22.60
C SER A 231 22.26 1.85 -22.58
N ILE A 232 23.41 1.20 -22.57
CA ILE A 232 24.73 1.83 -22.77
C ILE A 232 24.98 1.94 -24.27
#